data_AF-A0A7M2A4F9-F1
#
_entry.id   AF-A0A7M2A4F9-F1
#
_cell.length_a   1.000
_cell.length_b   1.000
_cell.length_c   1.000
_cell.angle_alpha   90.00
_cell.angle_beta   90.00
_cell.angle_gamma   90.00
#
_symmetry.space_group_name_H-M   'P 1'
#
loop_
_entity.id
_entity.type
_entity.pdbx_description
1 polymer ?
#
loop_
_entity_poly.entity_id
_entity_poly.type
_entity_poly.pdbx_seq_one_letter_code
_entity_poly.pdbx_strand_id
1 'polypeptide(L)' 'MPYIVIKDFKDLEDKNHIYRAGDKYPRSGRGKKERLEELLSSDNLRGEPLIEEVGD' A
#
# COMPACT_ATOMS: atom_id res chain seq x y z
N MET A 1 9.56 -8.58 2.47
CA MET A 1 9.37 -7.73 3.66
C MET A 1 7.87 -7.47 3.83
N PRO A 2 7.35 -7.43 5.06
CA PRO A 2 5.98 -6.98 5.29
C PRO A 2 5.88 -5.48 5.06
N TYR A 3 4.75 -5.01 4.52
CA TYR A 3 4.45 -3.59 4.39
C TYR A 3 3.35 -3.21 5.38
N ILE A 4 3.41 -1.98 5.89
CA ILE A 4 2.34 -1.40 6.68
C ILE A 4 1.79 -0.16 6.00
N VAL A 5 0.49 0.01 6.07
CA VAL A 5 -0.19 1.18 5.53
C VAL A 5 0.06 2.34 6.49
N ILE A 6 0.52 3.46 5.97
CA ILE A 6 0.81 4.67 6.77
C ILE A 6 -0.24 5.76 6.59
N LYS A 7 -1.07 5.66 5.55
CA LYS A 7 -2.18 6.58 5.26
C LYS A 7 -3.38 5.83 4.72
N ASP A 8 -4.57 6.23 5.13
CA ASP A 8 -5.80 5.65 4.63
C ASP A 8 -5.92 5.83 3.11
N PHE A 9 -6.25 4.76 2.39
CA PHE A 9 -6.49 4.83 0.95
C PHE A 9 -7.49 3.78 0.49
N LYS A 10 -8.12 4.07 -0.66
CA LYS A 10 -8.98 3.13 -1.37
C LYS A 10 -8.18 2.53 -2.52
N ASP A 11 -7.93 1.22 -2.47
CA ASP A 11 -7.22 0.52 -3.52
C ASP A 11 -8.18 0.16 -4.67
N LEU A 12 -8.06 0.88 -5.78
CA LEU A 12 -8.87 0.67 -6.97
C LEU A 12 -8.56 -0.68 -7.66
N GLU A 13 -7.38 -1.24 -7.42
CA GLU A 13 -6.97 -2.55 -7.96
C GLU A 13 -7.33 -3.74 -7.05
N ASP A 14 -7.75 -3.48 -5.81
CA ASP A 14 -8.22 -4.48 -4.85
C ASP A 14 -9.72 -4.30 -4.56
N LYS A 15 -10.54 -4.30 -5.62
CA LYS A 15 -12.02 -4.23 -5.52
C LYS A 15 -12.54 -3.05 -4.68
N ASN A 16 -11.86 -1.91 -4.75
CA ASN A 16 -12.18 -0.73 -3.92
C ASN A 16 -12.05 -0.97 -2.41
N HIS A 17 -11.19 -1.90 -1.99
CA HIS A 17 -10.92 -2.11 -0.57
C HIS A 17 -10.32 -0.85 0.06
N ILE A 18 -10.71 -0.58 1.30
CA ILE A 18 -10.23 0.56 2.07
C ILE A 18 -9.20 0.04 3.06
N TYR A 19 -7.96 0.45 2.87
CA TYR A 19 -6.89 0.26 3.83
C TYR A 19 -6.85 1.44 4.81
N ARG A 20 -6.63 1.14 6.08
CA ARG A 20 -6.44 2.11 7.16
C ARG A 20 -4.98 2.12 7.60
N ALA A 21 -4.50 3.26 8.08
CA ALA A 21 -3.18 3.35 8.68
C ALA A 21 -3.01 2.28 9.79
N GLY A 22 -1.90 1.54 9.75
CA GLY A 22 -1.62 0.38 10.60
C GLY A 22 -2.00 -0.97 9.98
N ASP A 23 -2.77 -0.99 8.90
CA ASP A 23 -3.11 -2.25 8.22
C ASP A 23 -1.88 -2.89 7.57
N LYS A 24 -1.86 -4.22 7.54
CA LYS A 24 -0.86 -4.96 6.76
C LYS A 24 -1.21 -4.88 5.28
N TYR A 25 -0.20 -4.60 4.45
CA TYR A 25 -0.33 -4.64 3.00
C TYR A 25 0.61 -5.69 2.38
N PRO A 26 0.14 -6.49 1.41
CA PRO A 26 -1.25 -6.65 0.99
C PRO A 26 -2.04 -7.44 2.05
N ARG A 27 -3.37 -7.28 2.10
CA ARG A 27 -4.23 -8.05 3.03
C ARG A 27 -4.26 -9.56 2.75
N SER A 28 -3.88 -9.98 1.55
CA SER A 28 -3.78 -11.39 1.16
C SER A 28 -2.81 -11.59 0.00
N GLY A 29 -2.09 -12.70 -0.01
CA GLY A 29 -1.20 -13.06 -1.11
C GLY A 29 0.05 -12.16 -1.21
N ARG A 30 0.54 -11.95 -2.44
CA ARG A 30 1.67 -11.06 -2.73
C ARG A 30 1.20 -9.89 -3.57
N GLY A 31 1.63 -8.69 -3.22
CA GLY A 31 1.38 -7.49 -4.02
C GLY A 31 2.13 -7.58 -5.34
N LYS A 32 1.55 -7.02 -6.40
CA LYS A 32 2.28 -6.82 -7.66
C LYS A 32 3.44 -5.86 -7.39
N LYS A 33 4.60 -6.12 -7.97
CA LYS A 33 5.80 -5.29 -7.79
C LYS A 33 5.54 -3.82 -8.14
N GLU A 34 4.95 -3.58 -9.31
CA GLU A 34 4.60 -2.23 -9.78
C GLU A 34 3.67 -1.51 -8.79
N ARG A 35 2.67 -2.21 -8.24
CA ARG A 35 1.75 -1.64 -7.26
C ARG A 35 2.43 -1.28 -5.94
N LEU A 36 3.37 -2.11 -5.49
CA LEU A 36 4.17 -1.81 -4.30
C LEU A 36 5.03 -0.56 -4.52
N GLU A 37 5.71 -0.46 -5.67
CA GLU A 37 6.52 0.72 -6.02
C GLU A 37 5.68 2.01 -6.10
N GLU A 38 4.48 1.93 -6.67
CA GLU A 38 3.53 3.05 -6.74
C GLU A 38 3.09 3.51 -5.34
N LEU A 39 2.78 2.57 -4.44
CA LEU A 39 2.31 2.87 -3.09
C LEU A 39 3.44 3.27 -2.12
N LEU A 40 4.68 2.86 -2.38
CA LEU A 40 5.87 3.25 -1.62
C LEU A 40 6.40 4.64 -2.01
N SER A 41 6.08 5.09 -3.23
CA SER A 41 6.56 6.36 -3.78
C SER A 41 5.45 7.43 -3.77
N SER A 42 5.78 8.61 -4.29
CA SER A 42 4.81 9.66 -4.59
C SER A 42 4.14 9.49 -5.96
N ASP A 43 4.49 8.45 -6.74
CA ASP A 43 4.00 8.25 -8.12
C ASP A 43 2.64 7.55 -8.17
N ASN A 44 1.76 7.87 -7.22
CA ASN A 44 0.36 7.45 -7.19
C ASN A 44 -0.56 8.68 -7.25
N LEU A 45 -1.87 8.46 -7.40
CA LEU A 45 -2.86 9.55 -7.48
C LEU A 45 -2.91 10.47 -6.24
N ARG A 46 -2.35 10.04 -5.11
CA ARG A 46 -2.27 10.84 -3.88
C ARG A 46 -1.03 11.73 -3.83
N GLY A 47 -0.04 11.49 -4.70
CA GLY A 47 1.21 12.27 -4.72
C GLY A 47 2.09 12.04 -3.49
N GLU A 48 1.84 11.00 -2.70
CA GLU A 48 2.50 10.72 -1.43
C GLU A 48 2.58 9.21 -1.18
N PRO A 49 3.63 8.70 -0.49
CA PRO A 49 3.68 7.32 -0.06
C PRO A 49 2.49 6.96 0.84
N LEU A 50 1.90 5.78 0.59
CA LEU A 50 0.74 5.24 1.29
C LEU A 50 1.06 4.00 2.13
N ILE A 51 2.14 3.31 1.80
CA ILE A 51 2.69 2.19 2.57
C ILE A 51 4.18 2.40 2.84
N GLU A 52 4.72 1.72 3.84
CA GLU A 52 6.16 1.66 4.12
C GLU A 52 6.62 0.21 4.31
N GLU A 53 7.92 -0.03 4.08
CA GLU A 53 8.56 -1.31 4.41
C GLU A 53 8.76 -1.41 5.92
N VAL A 54 8.25 -2.48 6.51
CA VAL A 54 8.59 -2.83 7.90
C VAL A 54 9.92 -3.56 7.85
N GLY A 55 10.98 -2.86 8.26
CA GLY A 55 12.30 -3.48 8.48
C GLY A 55 12.23 -4.53 9.60
N ASP A 56 13.08 -5.55 9.50
CA ASP A 56 13.34 -6.50 10.59
C ASP A 56 14.06 -5.82 11.77
#